data_AF-R4XGB8-F1
#
_entry.id   AF-R4XGB8-F1
#
_cell.length_a   1.000
_cell.length_b   1.000
_cell.length_c   1.000
_cell.angle_alpha   90.00
_cell.angle_beta   90.00
_cell.angle_gamma   90.00
#
_symmetry.space_group_name_H-M   'P 1'
#
loop_
_entity.id
_entity.type
_entity.pdbx_description
1 polymer ?
#
loop_
_entity_poly.entity_id
_entity_poly.type
_entity_poly.pdbx_seq_one_letter_code
_entity_poly.pdbx_strand_id
1 'polypeptide(L)'
;MLSGTIGSQVAANQDPKNGVPIIIAAIMMQGLGFWVSLLTIGIFIQKIFCGTKFPPPSARFGLYMFVGSPGFTTLALVACGRAASSSGVFYMDFILGTTGAGEIARVFLDLFGAFFWGLTAWLCAFASVAIIMGCFSGPHFGSEMTFSLSWFAFVFPNVGFTIGTMLLAEEFNSQALKIVTAVMTVILAIGVSLLWFGAIRAVAKRYIMMPGKDEDKPIAAFRGEFDRFEERYPSEAQYKMS
;
A
#
# COMPACT_ATOMS: atom_id res chain seq x y z
N MET A 1 -6.13 -8.41 -0.79
CA MET A 1 -4.72 -7.98 -0.65
C MET A 1 -3.91 -9.00 0.14
N LEU A 2 -4.32 -9.36 1.37
CA LEU A 2 -3.63 -10.39 2.17
C LEU A 2 -4.08 -11.83 1.83
N SER A 3 -5.31 -12.00 1.33
CA SER A 3 -5.83 -13.32 0.93
C SER A 3 -4.96 -13.99 -0.14
N GLY A 4 -4.47 -13.22 -1.12
CA GLY A 4 -3.60 -13.73 -2.18
C GLY A 4 -2.24 -14.19 -1.66
N THR A 5 -1.60 -13.35 -0.84
CA THR A 5 -0.27 -13.63 -0.30
C THR A 5 -0.31 -14.79 0.70
N ILE A 6 -1.26 -14.81 1.62
CA ILE A 6 -1.43 -15.92 2.58
C ILE A 6 -1.81 -17.19 1.84
N GLY A 7 -2.76 -17.12 0.90
CA GLY A 7 -3.20 -18.26 0.10
C GLY A 7 -2.03 -18.94 -0.63
N SER A 8 -1.10 -18.16 -1.21
CA SER A 8 0.09 -18.71 -1.86
C SER A 8 1.02 -19.48 -0.90
N GLN A 9 1.21 -18.98 0.32
CA GLN A 9 2.07 -19.62 1.33
C GLN A 9 1.42 -20.90 1.89
N VAL A 10 0.10 -20.87 2.09
CA VAL A 10 -0.65 -22.03 2.54
C VAL A 10 -0.63 -23.11 1.45
N ALA A 11 -0.96 -22.75 0.21
CA ALA A 11 -1.04 -23.68 -0.91
C ALA A 11 0.29 -24.41 -1.18
N ALA A 12 1.43 -23.75 -0.96
CA ALA A 12 2.76 -24.36 -1.13
C ALA A 12 3.01 -25.57 -0.20
N ASN A 13 2.21 -25.73 0.86
CA ASN A 13 2.33 -26.80 1.85
C ASN A 13 1.12 -27.77 1.84
N GLN A 14 0.25 -27.69 0.83
CA GLN A 14 -0.94 -28.55 0.73
C GLN A 14 -0.78 -29.61 -0.37
N ASP A 15 -1.50 -30.72 -0.23
CA ASP A 15 -1.63 -31.71 -1.30
C ASP A 15 -2.21 -31.08 -2.57
N PRO A 16 -1.84 -31.58 -3.78
CA PRO A 16 -2.30 -31.03 -5.06
C PRO A 16 -3.82 -30.81 -5.15
N LYS A 17 -4.60 -31.75 -4.60
CA LYS A 17 -6.07 -31.71 -4.58
C LYS A 17 -6.62 -30.48 -3.83
N ASN A 18 -5.93 -30.01 -2.80
CA ASN A 18 -6.33 -28.87 -1.97
C ASN A 18 -5.58 -27.58 -2.36
N GLY A 19 -4.32 -27.70 -2.79
CA GLY A 19 -3.48 -26.56 -3.16
C GLY A 19 -4.00 -25.78 -4.37
N VAL A 20 -4.50 -26.46 -5.40
CA VAL A 20 -4.97 -25.76 -6.61
C VAL A 20 -6.21 -24.90 -6.35
N PRO A 21 -7.28 -25.40 -5.70
CA PRO A 21 -8.41 -24.55 -5.33
C PRO A 21 -8.00 -23.33 -4.48
N ILE A 22 -7.03 -23.49 -3.58
CA ILE A 22 -6.52 -22.39 -2.75
C ILE A 22 -5.82 -21.34 -3.62
N ILE A 23 -4.98 -21.76 -4.59
CA ILE A 23 -4.32 -20.83 -5.53
C ILE A 23 -5.35 -20.10 -6.39
N ILE A 24 -6.34 -20.80 -6.94
CA ILE A 24 -7.41 -20.19 -7.75
C ILE A 24 -8.18 -19.17 -6.90
N ALA A 25 -8.61 -19.55 -5.69
CA ALA A 25 -9.31 -18.65 -4.78
C ALA A 25 -8.45 -17.45 -4.37
N ALA A 26 -7.16 -17.66 -4.14
CA ALA A 26 -6.19 -16.61 -3.83
C ALA A 26 -6.10 -15.58 -4.97
N ILE A 27 -5.97 -16.03 -6.21
CA ILE A 27 -5.94 -15.16 -7.41
C ILE A 27 -7.27 -14.42 -7.57
N MET A 28 -8.41 -15.10 -7.46
CA MET A 28 -9.74 -14.48 -7.60
C MET A 28 -9.98 -13.38 -6.55
N MET A 29 -9.71 -13.68 -5.27
CA MET A 29 -9.88 -12.72 -4.18
C MET A 29 -8.88 -11.57 -4.26
N GLN A 30 -7.65 -11.84 -4.72
CA GLN A 30 -6.67 -10.79 -4.95
C GLN A 30 -7.10 -9.86 -6.09
N GLY A 31 -7.55 -10.43 -7.21
CA GLY A 31 -8.06 -9.70 -8.36
C GLY A 31 -9.27 -8.84 -8.00
N LEU A 32 -10.23 -9.36 -7.25
CA LEU A 32 -11.37 -8.59 -6.75
C LEU A 32 -10.92 -7.36 -5.94
N GLY A 33 -9.96 -7.55 -5.01
CA GLY A 33 -9.41 -6.45 -4.23
C GLY A 33 -8.72 -5.39 -5.09
N PHE A 34 -8.00 -5.81 -6.13
CA PHE A 34 -7.41 -4.89 -7.09
C PHE A 34 -8.47 -4.11 -7.88
N TRP A 35 -9.52 -4.76 -8.39
CA TRP A 35 -10.60 -4.09 -9.13
C TRP A 35 -11.31 -3.02 -8.30
N VAL A 36 -11.64 -3.31 -7.04
CA VAL A 36 -12.24 -2.32 -6.12
C VAL A 36 -11.28 -1.14 -5.88
N SER A 37 -10.00 -1.43 -5.69
CA SER A 37 -8.99 -0.38 -5.53
C SER A 37 -8.83 0.45 -6.80
N LEU A 38 -8.96 -0.13 -7.99
CA LEU A 38 -8.83 0.59 -9.26
C LEU A 38 -9.93 1.64 -9.41
N LEU A 39 -11.16 1.32 -9.01
CA LEU A 39 -12.26 2.28 -8.96
C LEU A 39 -11.94 3.46 -8.02
N THR A 40 -11.34 3.16 -6.86
CA THR A 40 -10.95 4.19 -5.88
C THR A 40 -9.81 5.07 -6.42
N ILE A 41 -8.81 4.48 -7.08
CA ILE A 41 -7.72 5.20 -7.76
C ILE A 41 -8.31 6.10 -8.86
N GLY A 42 -9.28 5.60 -9.63
CA GLY A 42 -9.95 6.39 -10.68
C GLY A 42 -10.65 7.65 -10.15
N ILE A 43 -11.46 7.50 -9.09
CA ILE A 43 -12.11 8.64 -8.41
C ILE A 43 -11.05 9.60 -7.85
N PHE A 44 -9.96 9.07 -7.30
CA PHE A 44 -8.89 9.88 -6.74
C PHE A 44 -8.15 10.70 -7.80
N ILE A 45 -7.77 10.07 -8.91
CA ILE A 45 -7.19 10.73 -10.08
C ILE A 45 -8.15 11.82 -10.57
N GLN A 46 -9.44 11.52 -10.74
CA GLN A 46 -10.43 12.53 -11.12
C GLN A 46 -10.45 13.71 -10.14
N LYS A 47 -10.39 13.48 -8.83
CA LYS A 47 -10.33 14.56 -7.82
C LYS A 47 -9.07 15.41 -7.94
N ILE A 48 -7.92 14.83 -8.29
CA ILE A 48 -6.68 15.59 -8.50
C ILE A 48 -6.74 16.41 -9.79
N PHE A 49 -7.14 15.78 -10.90
CA PHE A 49 -7.03 16.39 -12.23
C PHE A 49 -8.21 17.29 -12.60
N CYS A 50 -9.41 16.98 -12.11
CA CYS A 50 -10.64 17.72 -12.41
C CYS A 50 -11.24 18.44 -11.19
N GLY A 51 -10.85 18.06 -9.98
CA GLY A 51 -11.41 18.58 -8.73
C GLY A 51 -10.63 19.74 -8.09
N THR A 52 -11.15 20.22 -6.97
CA THR A 52 -10.60 21.34 -6.20
C THR A 52 -9.54 20.88 -5.20
N LYS A 53 -8.27 21.05 -5.65
CA LYS A 53 -7.02 21.11 -4.86
C LYS A 53 -6.37 19.76 -4.51
N PHE A 54 -5.10 19.69 -4.89
CA PHE A 54 -4.15 18.69 -4.46
C PHE A 54 -4.08 18.61 -2.92
N PRO A 55 -3.85 17.41 -2.33
CA PRO A 55 -3.80 17.29 -0.87
C PRO A 55 -2.78 18.25 -0.24
N PRO A 56 -3.07 18.80 0.95
CA PRO A 56 -2.13 19.67 1.67
C PRO A 56 -0.81 18.91 1.90
N PRO A 57 0.35 19.59 1.87
CA PRO A 57 1.67 18.96 1.93
C PRO A 57 1.81 17.86 3.01
N SER A 58 1.34 18.12 4.22
CA SER A 58 1.38 17.18 5.35
C SER A 58 0.57 15.88 5.15
N ALA A 59 -0.48 15.90 4.33
CA ALA A 59 -1.33 14.74 4.05
C ALA A 59 -0.88 13.92 2.82
N ARG A 60 0.10 14.42 2.04
CA ARG A 60 0.52 13.79 0.77
C ARG A 60 1.14 12.41 0.94
N PHE A 61 1.64 12.07 2.12
CA PHE A 61 2.08 10.70 2.39
C PHE A 61 0.96 9.66 2.26
N GLY A 62 -0.31 10.07 2.44
CA GLY A 62 -1.47 9.23 2.18
C GLY A 62 -1.57 8.73 0.73
N LEU A 63 -0.90 9.39 -0.23
CA LEU A 63 -0.83 8.94 -1.62
C LEU A 63 -0.18 7.57 -1.80
N TYR A 64 0.72 7.17 -0.89
CA TYR A 64 1.31 5.84 -0.93
C TYR A 64 0.30 4.73 -0.71
N MET A 65 -0.88 5.01 -0.14
CA MET A 65 -1.95 4.02 0.02
C MET A 65 -2.36 3.38 -1.31
N PHE A 66 -2.28 4.14 -2.42
CA PHE A 66 -2.58 3.63 -3.76
C PHE A 66 -1.51 2.68 -4.31
N VAL A 67 -0.27 2.76 -3.83
CA VAL A 67 0.84 1.86 -4.22
C VAL A 67 0.58 0.44 -3.72
N GLY A 68 -0.09 0.31 -2.57
CA GLY A 68 -0.23 -0.97 -1.90
C GLY A 68 -1.02 -1.97 -2.73
N SER A 69 -2.06 -1.50 -3.42
CA SER A 69 -2.94 -2.39 -4.15
C SER A 69 -2.28 -3.17 -5.30
N PRO A 70 -1.71 -2.51 -6.31
CA PRO A 70 -0.96 -3.21 -7.34
C PRO A 70 0.30 -3.87 -6.78
N GLY A 71 0.96 -3.30 -5.76
CA GLY A 71 2.20 -3.88 -5.19
C GLY A 71 1.99 -5.23 -4.51
N PHE A 72 0.95 -5.34 -3.66
CA PHE A 72 0.56 -6.62 -3.07
C PHE A 72 -0.02 -7.59 -4.09
N THR A 73 -0.57 -7.10 -5.20
CA THR A 73 -1.05 -7.94 -6.29
C THR A 73 0.11 -8.56 -7.08
N THR A 74 1.15 -7.78 -7.40
CA THR A 74 2.42 -8.31 -7.92
C THR A 74 2.96 -9.41 -7.01
N LEU A 75 3.09 -9.11 -5.71
CA LEU A 75 3.58 -10.08 -4.72
C LEU A 75 2.75 -11.37 -4.71
N ALA A 76 1.43 -11.24 -4.62
CA ALA A 76 0.54 -12.39 -4.55
C ALA A 76 0.57 -13.25 -5.81
N LEU A 77 0.59 -12.64 -7.00
CA LEU A 77 0.62 -13.37 -8.27
C LEU A 77 1.91 -14.17 -8.42
N VAL A 78 3.06 -13.53 -8.21
CA VAL A 78 4.37 -14.20 -8.31
C VAL A 78 4.50 -15.32 -7.27
N ALA A 79 4.04 -15.07 -6.03
CA ALA A 79 4.03 -16.10 -4.99
C ALA A 79 3.09 -17.27 -5.34
N CYS A 80 1.93 -17.01 -5.96
CA CYS A 80 1.04 -18.05 -6.47
C CYS A 80 1.69 -18.83 -7.62
N GLY A 81 2.45 -18.18 -8.50
CA GLY A 81 3.21 -18.82 -9.57
C GLY A 81 4.26 -19.79 -9.03
N ARG A 82 5.02 -19.38 -8.01
CA ARG A 82 5.93 -20.27 -7.29
C ARG A 82 5.22 -21.45 -6.65
N ALA A 83 4.10 -21.20 -5.97
CA ALA A 83 3.32 -22.25 -5.33
C ALA A 83 2.74 -23.24 -6.37
N ALA A 84 2.36 -22.77 -7.56
CA ALA A 84 1.86 -23.61 -8.64
C ALA A 84 2.94 -24.54 -9.24
N SER A 85 4.19 -24.07 -9.28
CA SER A 85 5.35 -24.82 -9.77
C SER A 85 6.02 -25.69 -8.70
N SER A 86 5.80 -25.40 -7.42
CA SER A 86 6.35 -26.18 -6.30
C SER A 86 5.61 -27.52 -6.17
N SER A 87 6.37 -28.62 -6.22
CA SER A 87 5.94 -29.97 -5.81
C SER A 87 4.58 -30.43 -6.33
N GLY A 88 4.37 -30.41 -7.66
CA GLY A 88 3.25 -31.13 -8.29
C GLY A 88 1.85 -30.66 -7.89
N VAL A 89 1.69 -29.47 -7.29
CA VAL A 89 0.37 -28.92 -6.94
C VAL A 89 -0.52 -28.86 -8.18
N PHE A 90 0.02 -28.38 -9.29
CA PHE A 90 -0.58 -28.56 -10.61
C PHE A 90 -0.11 -29.90 -11.20
N TYR A 91 -0.65 -31.01 -10.70
CA TYR A 91 -0.54 -32.30 -11.38
C TYR A 91 -1.35 -32.27 -12.68
N MET A 92 -0.94 -33.08 -13.66
CA MET A 92 -1.33 -33.06 -15.08
C MET A 92 -2.84 -33.02 -15.38
N ASP A 93 -3.68 -33.35 -14.41
CA ASP A 93 -5.12 -33.55 -14.59
C ASP A 93 -6.02 -32.38 -14.14
N PHE A 94 -5.52 -31.36 -13.42
CA PHE A 94 -6.44 -30.45 -12.70
C PHE A 94 -6.98 -29.24 -13.51
N ILE A 95 -6.22 -28.63 -14.44
CA ILE A 95 -6.71 -27.42 -15.17
C ILE A 95 -6.66 -27.57 -16.70
N LEU A 96 -5.67 -28.24 -17.28
CA LEU A 96 -5.47 -28.19 -18.74
C LEU A 96 -5.21 -29.54 -19.42
N GLY A 97 -5.03 -30.65 -18.68
CA GLY A 97 -4.67 -31.94 -19.28
C GLY A 97 -3.33 -31.89 -20.05
N THR A 98 -2.51 -30.87 -19.80
CA THR A 98 -1.27 -30.59 -20.53
C THR A 98 -0.06 -30.85 -19.65
N THR A 99 0.99 -31.41 -20.26
CA THR A 99 2.30 -31.53 -19.64
C THR A 99 2.88 -30.15 -19.33
N GLY A 100 3.21 -29.88 -18.06
CA GLY A 100 3.86 -28.63 -17.65
C GLY A 100 2.92 -27.50 -17.25
N ALA A 101 1.65 -27.78 -16.93
CA ALA A 101 0.66 -26.76 -16.54
C ALA A 101 1.14 -25.82 -15.40
N GLY A 102 1.89 -26.35 -14.42
CA GLY A 102 2.45 -25.55 -13.33
C GLY A 102 3.51 -24.53 -13.78
N GLU A 103 4.36 -24.89 -14.74
CA GLU A 103 5.39 -23.98 -15.29
C GLU A 103 4.75 -22.90 -16.16
N ILE A 104 3.77 -23.26 -16.97
CA ILE A 104 2.99 -22.31 -17.77
C ILE A 104 2.28 -21.30 -16.86
N ALA A 105 1.63 -21.80 -15.80
CA ALA A 105 0.96 -20.94 -14.82
C ALA A 105 1.94 -20.00 -14.12
N ARG A 106 3.13 -20.48 -13.74
CA ARG A 106 4.20 -19.65 -13.16
C ARG A 106 4.61 -18.52 -14.09
N VAL A 107 5.00 -18.84 -15.33
CA VAL A 107 5.42 -17.83 -16.32
C VAL A 107 4.31 -16.81 -16.55
N PHE A 108 3.06 -17.26 -16.68
CA PHE A 108 1.92 -16.35 -16.86
C PHE A 108 1.72 -15.42 -15.67
N LEU A 109 1.75 -15.96 -14.45
CA LEU A 109 1.57 -15.18 -13.22
C LEU A 109 2.74 -14.23 -12.96
N ASP A 110 3.96 -14.60 -13.33
CA ASP A 110 5.14 -13.74 -13.19
C ASP A 110 5.08 -12.55 -14.16
N LEU A 111 4.71 -12.79 -15.42
CA LEU A 111 4.51 -11.72 -16.41
C LEU A 111 3.36 -10.80 -16.02
N PHE A 112 2.26 -11.36 -15.51
CA PHE A 112 1.13 -10.55 -15.02
C PHE A 112 1.50 -9.79 -13.74
N GLY A 113 2.30 -10.40 -12.86
CA GLY A 113 2.89 -9.73 -11.71
C GLY A 113 3.78 -8.55 -12.12
N ALA A 114 4.60 -8.70 -13.15
CA ALA A 114 5.44 -7.63 -13.71
C ALA A 114 4.62 -6.50 -14.34
N PHE A 115 3.47 -6.82 -14.96
CA PHE A 115 2.52 -5.81 -15.42
C PHE A 115 2.00 -4.93 -14.26
N PHE A 116 1.58 -5.55 -13.15
CA PHE A 116 1.19 -4.79 -11.94
C PHE A 116 2.37 -4.08 -11.28
N TRP A 117 3.58 -4.61 -11.40
CA TRP A 117 4.78 -3.99 -10.86
C TRP A 117 5.02 -2.64 -11.52
N GLY A 118 4.83 -2.55 -12.85
CA GLY A 118 4.93 -1.28 -13.59
C GLY A 118 3.94 -0.22 -13.09
N LEU A 119 2.68 -0.60 -12.87
CA LEU A 119 1.67 0.30 -12.30
C LEU A 119 2.05 0.74 -10.88
N THR A 120 2.56 -0.19 -10.06
CA THR A 120 3.01 0.10 -8.69
C THR A 120 4.18 1.08 -8.68
N ALA A 121 5.18 0.86 -9.53
CA ALA A 121 6.34 1.71 -9.67
C ALA A 121 5.93 3.13 -10.09
N TRP A 122 5.00 3.25 -11.04
CA TRP A 122 4.47 4.55 -11.47
C TRP A 122 3.72 5.28 -10.35
N LEU A 123 2.82 4.61 -9.63
CA LEU A 123 2.11 5.20 -8.49
C LEU A 123 3.08 5.61 -7.36
N CYS A 124 4.11 4.80 -7.11
CA CYS A 124 5.14 5.10 -6.12
C CYS A 124 5.97 6.33 -6.51
N ALA A 125 6.36 6.44 -7.78
CA ALA A 125 7.04 7.61 -8.31
C ALA A 125 6.16 8.86 -8.21
N PHE A 126 4.88 8.75 -8.59
CA PHE A 126 3.90 9.83 -8.48
C PHE A 126 3.75 10.32 -7.03
N ALA A 127 3.56 9.42 -6.07
CA ALA A 127 3.46 9.75 -4.65
C ALA A 127 4.75 10.40 -4.13
N SER A 128 5.92 9.88 -4.53
CA SER A 128 7.22 10.42 -4.12
C SER A 128 7.41 11.86 -4.62
N VAL A 129 7.12 12.12 -5.91
CA VAL A 129 7.20 13.47 -6.50
C VAL A 129 6.24 14.43 -5.80
N ALA A 130 5.01 13.99 -5.50
CA ALA A 130 4.03 14.80 -4.79
C ALA A 130 4.51 15.27 -3.41
N ILE A 131 5.18 14.38 -2.67
CA ILE A 131 5.72 14.66 -1.33
C ILE A 131 6.93 15.58 -1.44
N ILE A 132 7.85 15.31 -2.37
CA ILE A 132 9.01 16.18 -2.63
C ILE A 132 8.54 17.60 -2.96
N MET A 133 7.56 17.75 -3.85
CA MET A 133 6.94 19.05 -4.15
C MET A 133 6.33 19.71 -2.91
N GLY A 134 5.81 18.92 -1.96
CA GLY A 134 5.28 19.40 -0.68
C GLY A 134 6.38 19.96 0.22
N CYS A 135 7.53 19.30 0.28
CA CYS A 135 8.70 19.76 1.02
C CYS A 135 9.22 21.12 0.53
N PHE A 136 9.07 21.43 -0.77
CA PHE A 136 9.50 22.69 -1.38
C PHE A 136 8.40 23.77 -1.44
N SER A 137 7.19 23.51 -0.94
CA SER A 137 6.06 24.44 -1.08
C SER A 137 6.11 25.68 -0.16
N GLY A 138 7.01 25.71 0.83
CA GLY A 138 7.10 26.81 1.80
C GLY A 138 8.43 27.57 1.77
N PRO A 139 8.59 28.63 2.59
CA PRO A 139 9.76 29.51 2.59
C PRO A 139 11.08 28.80 2.97
N HIS A 140 10.99 27.63 3.62
CA HIS A 140 12.13 26.78 3.96
C HIS A 140 11.74 25.32 3.70
N PHE A 141 12.73 24.47 3.44
CA PHE A 141 12.52 23.04 3.20
C PHE A 141 11.74 22.40 4.36
N GLY A 142 10.59 21.79 4.05
CA GLY A 142 9.75 21.09 5.02
C GLY A 142 8.93 22.00 5.96
N SER A 143 8.90 23.32 5.75
CA SER A 143 8.14 24.25 6.60
C SER A 143 6.63 23.96 6.66
N GLU A 144 6.06 23.43 5.57
CA GLU A 144 4.65 23.03 5.47
C GLU A 144 4.41 21.54 5.85
N MET A 145 5.48 20.79 6.15
CA MET A 145 5.42 19.35 6.43
C MET A 145 5.29 19.10 7.93
N THR A 146 4.05 19.20 8.43
CA THR A 146 3.72 18.78 9.79
C THR A 146 3.51 17.27 9.86
N PHE A 147 4.06 16.64 10.89
CA PHE A 147 3.85 15.22 11.13
C PHE A 147 2.36 14.95 11.36
N SER A 148 1.83 13.99 10.62
CA SER A 148 0.47 13.47 10.75
C SER A 148 0.53 11.95 10.71
N LEU A 149 -0.44 11.28 11.33
CA LEU A 149 -0.54 9.82 11.32
C LEU A 149 -0.63 9.25 9.89
N SER A 150 -1.13 10.05 8.93
CA SER A 150 -1.15 9.71 7.49
C SER A 150 0.25 9.40 6.92
N TRP A 151 1.33 9.79 7.59
CA TRP A 151 2.70 9.46 7.17
C TRP A 151 3.02 7.97 7.25
N PHE A 152 2.33 7.21 8.11
CA PHE A 152 2.46 5.76 8.18
C PHE A 152 1.96 5.04 6.92
N ALA A 153 1.16 5.70 6.08
CA ALA A 153 0.77 5.17 4.77
C ALA A 153 1.96 4.91 3.84
N PHE A 154 3.15 5.41 4.15
CA PHE A 154 4.39 5.05 3.46
C PHE A 154 4.78 3.58 3.65
N VAL A 155 4.56 2.99 4.82
CA VAL A 155 5.22 1.73 5.20
C VAL A 155 4.57 0.53 4.53
N PHE A 156 3.31 0.25 4.87
CA PHE A 156 2.63 -0.98 4.47
C PHE A 156 2.59 -1.19 2.94
N PRO A 157 2.19 -0.17 2.13
CA PRO A 157 2.22 -0.27 0.68
C PRO A 157 3.59 -0.59 0.08
N ASN A 158 4.62 0.11 0.57
CA ASN A 158 5.96 -0.05 0.01
C ASN A 158 6.60 -1.37 0.45
N VAL A 159 6.26 -1.93 1.61
CA VAL A 159 6.68 -3.30 1.98
C VAL A 159 6.15 -4.31 0.95
N GLY A 160 4.87 -4.25 0.60
CA GLY A 160 4.29 -5.11 -0.43
C GLY A 160 5.00 -4.96 -1.78
N PHE A 161 5.29 -3.72 -2.17
CA PHE A 161 6.02 -3.42 -3.41
C PHE A 161 7.47 -3.93 -3.38
N THR A 162 8.20 -3.77 -2.27
CA THR A 162 9.58 -4.26 -2.12
C THR A 162 9.64 -5.77 -2.17
N ILE A 163 8.77 -6.49 -1.44
CA ILE A 163 8.76 -7.97 -1.47
C ILE A 163 8.33 -8.44 -2.87
N GLY A 164 7.33 -7.82 -3.50
CA GLY A 164 6.95 -8.16 -4.87
C GLY A 164 8.09 -7.96 -5.88
N THR A 165 8.87 -6.88 -5.73
CA THR A 165 10.07 -6.62 -6.54
C THR A 165 11.14 -7.68 -6.30
N MET A 166 11.35 -8.09 -5.04
CA MET A 166 12.28 -9.16 -4.67
C MET A 166 11.92 -10.47 -5.36
N LEU A 167 10.64 -10.88 -5.31
CA LEU A 167 10.22 -12.13 -5.94
C LEU A 167 10.42 -12.07 -7.46
N LEU A 168 10.06 -10.96 -8.11
CA LEU A 168 10.32 -10.77 -9.54
C LEU A 168 11.81 -10.79 -9.87
N ALA A 169 12.65 -10.20 -9.02
CA ALA A 169 14.11 -10.20 -9.22
C ALA A 169 14.70 -11.61 -9.23
N GLU A 170 14.16 -12.48 -8.36
CA GLU A 170 14.50 -13.89 -8.29
C GLU A 170 13.94 -14.68 -9.48
N GLU A 171 12.66 -14.49 -9.84
CA GLU A 171 12.04 -15.19 -10.98
C GLU A 171 12.72 -14.83 -12.31
N PHE A 172 13.04 -13.56 -12.53
CA PHE A 172 13.71 -13.12 -13.75
C PHE A 172 15.23 -13.26 -13.69
N ASN A 173 15.76 -13.75 -12.56
CA ASN A 173 17.18 -13.79 -12.26
C ASN A 173 17.91 -12.47 -12.61
N SER A 174 17.27 -11.33 -12.31
CA SER A 174 17.73 -10.01 -12.74
C SER A 174 18.56 -9.33 -11.66
N GLN A 175 19.85 -9.13 -11.92
CA GLN A 175 20.74 -8.41 -11.00
C GLN A 175 20.28 -6.97 -10.77
N ALA A 176 19.73 -6.32 -11.79
CA ALA A 176 19.21 -4.95 -11.66
C ALA A 176 18.06 -4.88 -10.65
N LEU A 177 17.07 -5.79 -10.75
CA LEU A 177 15.95 -5.82 -9.80
C LEU A 177 16.39 -6.20 -8.38
N LYS A 178 17.42 -7.03 -8.23
CA LYS A 178 18.01 -7.33 -6.91
C LYS A 178 18.60 -6.08 -6.27
N ILE A 179 19.33 -5.26 -7.03
CA ILE A 179 19.87 -3.98 -6.56
C ILE A 179 18.73 -3.02 -6.20
N VAL A 180 17.70 -2.90 -7.06
CA VAL A 180 16.53 -2.06 -6.77
C VAL A 180 15.86 -2.47 -5.45
N THR A 181 15.66 -3.78 -5.25
CA THR A 181 15.08 -4.32 -4.02
C THR A 181 15.91 -3.96 -2.79
N ALA A 182 17.25 -4.08 -2.86
CA ALA A 182 18.14 -3.70 -1.77
C ALA A 182 18.01 -2.21 -1.43
N VAL A 183 17.99 -1.33 -2.43
CA VAL A 183 17.81 0.11 -2.26
C VAL A 183 16.45 0.42 -1.62
N MET A 184 15.36 -0.17 -2.12
CA MET A 184 14.02 0.00 -1.56
C MET A 184 13.96 -0.43 -0.09
N THR A 185 14.64 -1.53 0.26
CA THR A 185 14.71 -2.04 1.63
C THR A 185 15.40 -1.05 2.57
N VAL A 186 16.52 -0.46 2.13
CA VAL A 186 17.23 0.57 2.91
C VAL A 186 16.37 1.81 3.10
N ILE A 187 15.72 2.29 2.04
CA ILE A 187 14.81 3.45 2.09
C ILE A 187 13.65 3.18 3.07
N LEU A 188 13.07 1.99 3.02
CA LEU A 188 12.01 1.58 3.95
C LEU A 188 12.50 1.54 5.40
N ALA A 189 13.68 0.97 5.65
CA ALA A 189 14.24 0.89 7.01
C ALA A 189 14.49 2.29 7.61
N ILE A 190 15.06 3.20 6.81
CA ILE A 190 15.26 4.59 7.21
C ILE A 190 13.90 5.28 7.44
N GLY A 191 12.97 5.14 6.49
CA GLY A 191 11.65 5.76 6.57
C GLY A 191 10.86 5.31 7.79
N VAL A 192 10.80 4.01 8.07
CA VAL A 192 10.17 3.46 9.28
C VAL A 192 10.81 4.03 10.55
N SER A 193 12.14 4.11 10.60
CA SER A 193 12.86 4.68 11.74
C SER A 193 12.50 6.15 11.99
N LEU A 194 12.44 6.96 10.93
CA LEU A 194 12.05 8.37 11.00
C LEU A 194 10.59 8.55 11.42
N LEU A 195 9.69 7.70 10.93
CA LEU A 195 8.27 7.72 11.29
C LEU A 195 8.06 7.40 12.76
N TRP A 196 8.73 6.36 13.28
CA TRP A 196 8.66 6.03 14.70
C TRP A 196 9.25 7.13 15.59
N PHE A 197 10.38 7.70 15.21
CA PHE A 197 10.95 8.86 15.92
C PHE A 197 9.97 10.04 15.92
N GLY A 198 9.37 10.36 14.77
CA GLY A 198 8.36 11.41 14.62
C GLY A 198 7.12 11.17 15.49
N ALA A 199 6.62 9.93 15.50
CA ALA A 199 5.48 9.52 16.31
C ALA A 199 5.78 9.65 17.81
N ILE A 200 6.90 9.12 18.29
CA ILE A 200 7.32 9.22 19.69
C ILE A 200 7.47 10.69 20.10
N ARG A 201 8.13 11.51 19.27
CA ARG A 201 8.27 12.95 19.51
C ARG A 201 6.90 13.66 19.55
N ALA A 202 5.98 13.29 18.65
CA ALA A 202 4.66 13.91 18.57
C ALA A 202 3.80 13.56 19.79
N VAL A 203 3.84 12.31 20.27
CA VAL A 203 3.22 11.90 21.54
C VAL A 203 3.86 12.65 22.72
N ALA A 204 5.19 12.66 22.81
CA ALA A 204 5.91 13.31 23.91
C ALA A 204 5.63 14.82 23.98
N LYS A 205 5.52 15.48 22.82
CA LYS A 205 5.17 16.90 22.70
C LYS A 205 3.67 17.17 22.69
N ARG A 206 2.83 16.15 22.90
CA ARG A 206 1.38 16.30 23.05
C ARG A 206 0.70 16.88 21.80
N TYR A 207 1.28 16.63 20.62
CA TYR A 207 0.75 17.07 19.33
C TYR A 207 -0.29 16.12 18.74
N ILE A 208 -0.25 14.85 19.14
CA ILE A 208 -1.19 13.78 18.77
C ILE A 208 -1.74 13.14 20.04
N MET A 209 -2.86 12.42 19.94
CA MET A 209 -3.58 11.82 21.08
C MET A 209 -4.06 12.84 22.13
N MET A 210 -4.38 14.06 21.69
CA MET A 210 -4.98 15.12 22.51
C MET A 210 -6.23 15.69 21.85
N PRO A 211 -7.30 16.00 22.62
CA PRO A 211 -8.52 16.58 22.08
C PRO A 211 -8.23 17.83 21.23
N GLY A 212 -8.72 17.84 19.99
CA GLY A 212 -8.64 18.98 19.07
C GLY A 212 -7.26 19.27 18.46
N LYS A 213 -6.25 18.41 18.67
CA LYS A 213 -4.88 18.61 18.13
C LYS A 213 -4.54 17.71 16.93
N ASP A 214 -5.23 16.59 16.78
CA ASP A 214 -4.94 15.56 15.78
C ASP A 214 -6.00 15.50 14.66
N GLU A 215 -6.39 14.30 14.21
CA GLU A 215 -7.45 14.05 13.21
C GLU A 215 -8.85 14.53 13.64
N ASP A 216 -9.02 14.86 14.93
CA ASP A 216 -10.24 15.44 15.50
C ASP A 216 -10.48 16.90 15.06
N LYS A 217 -9.53 17.52 14.36
CA LYS A 217 -9.73 18.87 13.82
C LYS A 217 -10.87 18.83 12.80
N PRO A 218 -11.89 19.70 12.93
CA PRO A 218 -12.93 19.77 11.92
C PRO A 218 -12.30 20.04 10.56
N ILE A 219 -12.51 19.11 9.63
CA ILE A 219 -12.17 19.30 8.22
C ILE A 219 -12.81 20.64 7.82
N ALA A 220 -12.07 21.56 7.22
CA ALA A 220 -12.54 22.92 6.94
C ALA A 220 -13.90 22.96 6.19
N ALA A 221 -14.23 21.90 5.44
CA ALA A 221 -15.52 21.71 4.77
C ALA A 221 -16.72 21.50 5.73
N PHE A 222 -16.49 20.96 6.93
CA PHE A 222 -17.50 20.67 7.95
C PHE A 222 -17.43 21.59 9.16
N ARG A 223 -16.59 22.65 9.11
CA ARG A 223 -16.42 23.59 10.23
C ARG A 223 -17.75 24.18 10.70
N GLY A 224 -18.63 24.58 9.78
CA GLY A 224 -19.96 25.08 10.13
C GLY A 224 -20.94 24.03 10.68
N GLU A 225 -20.70 22.73 10.48
CA GLU A 225 -21.47 21.67 11.15
C GLU A 225 -20.90 21.37 12.54
N PHE A 226 -19.58 21.42 12.68
CA PHE A 226 -18.90 21.27 13.97
C PHE A 226 -19.21 22.43 14.92
N ASP A 227 -19.18 23.67 14.43
CA ASP A 227 -19.53 24.85 15.23
C ASP A 227 -20.98 24.76 15.75
N ARG A 228 -21.91 24.26 14.91
CA ARG A 228 -23.31 23.99 15.29
C ARG A 228 -23.47 22.82 16.26
N PHE A 229 -22.56 21.84 16.22
CA PHE A 229 -22.55 20.72 17.16
C PHE A 229 -21.98 21.15 18.52
N GLU A 230 -20.91 21.95 18.55
CA GLU A 230 -20.36 22.55 19.78
C GLU A 230 -21.33 23.52 20.45
N GLU A 231 -22.10 24.30 19.68
CA GLU A 231 -23.19 25.13 20.23
C GLU A 231 -24.31 24.29 20.87
N ARG A 232 -24.55 23.08 20.36
CA ARG A 232 -25.62 22.19 20.83
C ARG A 232 -25.18 21.28 21.98
N TYR A 233 -23.90 20.94 22.06
CA TYR A 233 -23.31 20.07 23.06
C TYR A 233 -21.95 20.61 23.51
N PRO A 234 -21.93 21.67 24.34
CA PRO A 234 -20.68 22.25 24.81
C PRO A 234 -19.87 21.22 25.61
N SER A 235 -18.62 21.00 25.23
CA SER A 235 -17.75 20.05 25.92
C SER A 235 -17.51 20.50 27.37
N GLU A 236 -17.67 19.58 28.33
CA GLU A 236 -17.53 19.85 29.78
C GLU A 236 -16.14 20.37 30.21
N ALA A 237 -15.17 20.47 29.29
CA ALA A 237 -13.84 21.00 29.55
C ALA A 237 -13.81 22.52 29.84
N GLN A 238 -14.90 23.26 29.58
CA GLN A 238 -14.98 24.69 29.91
C GLN A 238 -15.20 24.98 31.41
N TYR A 239 -15.51 24.00 32.26
CA TYR A 239 -15.84 24.24 33.68
C TYR A 239 -14.65 24.17 34.66
N LYS A 240 -13.39 24.22 34.20
CA LYS A 240 -12.20 24.19 35.09
C LYS A 240 -11.25 25.38 34.96
N MET A 241 -11.77 26.57 34.62
CA MET A 241 -11.06 27.83 34.81
C MET A 241 -11.97 28.92 35.41
N SER A 242 -12.52 28.63 36.59
CA SER A 242 -12.96 29.65 37.56
C SER A 242 -12.26 29.39 38.89
#